data_AF-A0AAD2K2Y6-F1
#
_entry.id   AF-A0AAD2K2Y6-F1
#
_cell.length_a   1.000
_cell.length_b   1.000
_cell.length_c   1.000
_cell.angle_alpha   90.00
_cell.angle_beta   90.00
_cell.angle_gamma   90.00
#
_symmetry.space_group_name_H-M   'P 1'
#
loop_
_entity.id
_entity.type
_entity.pdbx_description
1 polymer ?
#
loop_
_entity_poly.entity_id
_entity_poly.type
_entity_poly.pdbx_seq_one_letter_code
_entity_poly.pdbx_strand_id
1 'polypeptide(L)'
;MQANTLLADHLFSPGLFLAERIERGLFNAPRKTVIELGAGCALPSLLLSSLPNPPRRIVATDYPDPGIMRNLGHNLERNRHLVASGCEVTCSGYDWGSDASTLLEITDQQGYDVVILSDLLHFNASHAVLISSTQVLLAHNPDARAGKYTKPEVCDNFLALSARAGFAFEEVLPTEEESQWKGKLVVSSLDGEALALRKANCRYWIGRRIETR
;
A
#
# COMPACT_ATOMS: atom_id res chain seq x y z
N MET A 1 5.36 17.09 -10.56
CA MET A 1 4.44 16.57 -9.53
C MET A 1 4.96 17.00 -8.15
N GLN A 2 4.09 17.09 -7.14
CA GLN A 2 4.43 17.35 -5.74
C GLN A 2 3.49 16.50 -4.88
N ALA A 3 3.92 16.03 -3.70
CA ALA A 3 3.04 15.32 -2.78
C ALA A 3 2.03 16.27 -2.08
N ASN A 4 2.29 17.58 -2.12
CA ASN A 4 1.38 18.66 -1.70
C ASN A 4 -0.08 18.47 -2.11
N THR A 5 -0.37 17.91 -3.30
CA THR A 5 -1.74 17.71 -3.82
C THR A 5 -2.52 16.59 -3.10
N LEU A 6 -1.88 15.88 -2.15
CA LEU A 6 -2.36 14.63 -1.53
C LEU A 6 -2.46 14.69 0.02
N LEU A 7 -2.69 15.87 0.59
CA LEU A 7 -2.99 16.11 2.02
C LEU A 7 -1.88 15.68 3.00
N ALA A 8 -0.64 16.15 2.78
CA ALA A 8 0.52 15.65 3.52
C ALA A 8 0.47 15.83 5.04
N ASP A 9 -0.25 16.83 5.55
CA ASP A 9 -0.32 17.14 6.99
C ASP A 9 -1.08 16.07 7.81
N HIS A 10 -1.74 15.11 7.15
CA HIS A 10 -2.38 13.94 7.76
C HIS A 10 -1.80 12.59 7.28
N LEU A 11 -0.67 12.57 6.56
CA LEU A 11 -0.07 11.33 6.08
C LEU A 11 0.77 10.62 7.15
N PHE A 12 0.45 9.34 7.37
CA PHE A 12 1.23 8.41 8.16
C PHE A 12 2.56 8.05 7.49
N SER A 13 3.58 7.74 8.30
CA SER A 13 4.96 7.56 7.84
C SER A 13 5.14 6.46 6.76
N PRO A 14 4.46 5.29 6.82
CA PRO A 14 4.60 4.29 5.77
C PRO A 14 4.02 4.69 4.42
N GLY A 15 2.96 5.52 4.39
CA GLY A 15 2.43 6.06 3.15
C GLY A 15 3.42 6.98 2.45
N LEU A 16 4.10 7.85 3.22
CA LEU A 16 5.21 8.69 2.74
C LEU A 16 6.41 7.84 2.29
N PHE A 17 6.83 6.88 3.11
CA PHE A 17 7.95 5.99 2.80
C PHE A 17 7.70 5.13 1.54
N LEU A 18 6.51 4.56 1.40
CA LEU A 18 6.15 3.78 0.21
C LEU A 18 6.10 4.67 -1.03
N ALA A 19 5.62 5.91 -0.89
CA ALA A 19 5.67 6.90 -1.96
C ALA A 19 7.10 7.25 -2.39
N GLU A 20 8.05 7.39 -1.45
CA GLU A 20 9.47 7.57 -1.77
C GLU A 20 10.03 6.40 -2.59
N ARG A 21 9.65 5.15 -2.25
CA ARG A 21 10.07 3.95 -3.01
C ARG A 21 9.43 3.89 -4.39
N ILE A 22 8.19 4.36 -4.55
CA ILE A 22 7.51 4.46 -5.86
C ILE A 22 8.18 5.52 -6.73
N GLU A 23 8.44 6.72 -6.18
CA GLU A 23 9.11 7.82 -6.91
C GLU A 23 10.52 7.41 -7.37
N ARG A 24 11.26 6.68 -6.52
CA ARG A 24 12.61 6.16 -6.81
C ARG A 24 12.60 4.91 -7.72
N GLY A 25 11.43 4.44 -8.16
CA GLY A 25 11.26 3.25 -9.02
C GLY A 25 11.48 1.89 -8.32
N LEU A 26 11.83 1.89 -7.02
CA LEU A 26 12.04 0.70 -6.19
C LEU A 26 10.74 -0.08 -5.93
N PHE A 27 9.60 0.56 -6.11
CA PHE A 27 8.31 -0.09 -6.25
C PHE A 27 7.63 0.40 -7.53
N ASN A 28 7.47 -0.53 -8.47
CA ASN A 28 6.66 -0.37 -9.67
C ASN A 28 5.79 -1.64 -9.85
N ALA A 29 4.70 -1.51 -10.61
CA ALA A 29 3.79 -2.61 -10.92
C ALA A 29 3.22 -2.44 -12.35
N PRO A 30 4.07 -2.41 -13.39
CA PRO A 30 3.67 -2.06 -14.76
C PRO A 30 2.68 -3.08 -15.33
N ARG A 31 1.54 -2.61 -15.84
CA ARG A 31 0.41 -3.41 -16.38
C ARG A 31 -0.24 -4.41 -15.41
N LYS A 32 0.20 -4.48 -14.15
CA LYS A 32 -0.36 -5.31 -13.08
C LYS A 32 -1.71 -4.76 -12.59
N THR A 33 -2.46 -5.59 -11.89
CA THR A 33 -3.60 -5.22 -11.03
C THR A 33 -3.10 -4.97 -9.59
N VAL A 34 -3.62 -3.92 -8.94
CA VAL A 34 -3.19 -3.52 -7.58
C VAL A 34 -4.41 -3.25 -6.72
N ILE A 35 -4.35 -3.67 -5.45
CA ILE A 35 -5.29 -3.25 -4.41
C ILE A 35 -4.52 -2.68 -3.22
N GLU A 36 -4.99 -1.55 -2.68
CA GLU A 36 -4.47 -0.97 -1.44
C GLU A 36 -5.51 -1.14 -0.34
N LEU A 37 -5.12 -1.80 0.75
CA LEU A 37 -5.95 -1.95 1.95
C LEU A 37 -5.71 -0.75 2.88
N GLY A 38 -6.77 -0.19 3.46
CA GLY A 38 -6.73 0.97 4.38
C GLY A 38 -6.00 2.19 3.80
N ALA A 39 -6.36 2.57 2.57
CA ALA A 39 -5.62 3.54 1.77
C ALA A 39 -5.59 4.98 2.35
N GLY A 40 -6.58 5.37 3.15
CA GLY A 40 -6.73 6.70 3.75
C GLY A 40 -6.81 7.82 2.71
N CYS A 41 -5.67 8.46 2.43
CA CYS A 41 -5.54 9.47 1.37
C CYS A 41 -5.12 8.89 0.01
N ALA A 42 -4.89 7.57 -0.08
CA ALA A 42 -4.47 6.83 -1.27
C ALA A 42 -3.20 7.36 -1.96
N LEU A 43 -2.26 7.94 -1.20
CA LEU A 43 -1.00 8.45 -1.76
C LEU A 43 -0.22 7.34 -2.52
N PRO A 44 -0.01 6.12 -1.99
CA PRO A 44 0.71 5.09 -2.74
C PRO A 44 -0.01 4.69 -4.03
N SER A 45 -1.32 4.43 -3.98
CA SER A 45 -2.13 4.16 -5.19
C SER A 45 -2.05 5.28 -6.22
N LEU A 46 -2.27 6.55 -5.82
CA LEU A 46 -2.29 7.69 -6.73
C LEU A 46 -0.92 7.98 -7.33
N LEU A 47 0.16 7.90 -6.54
CA LEU A 47 1.52 8.06 -7.07
C LEU A 47 1.88 6.92 -8.03
N LEU A 48 1.56 5.67 -7.70
CA LEU A 48 1.81 4.51 -8.55
C LEU A 48 1.03 4.60 -9.89
N SER A 49 -0.18 5.18 -9.88
CA SER A 49 -0.99 5.43 -11.08
C SER A 49 -0.39 6.48 -12.04
N SER A 50 0.45 7.38 -11.52
CA SER A 50 1.03 8.50 -12.28
C SER A 50 2.37 8.18 -12.94
N LEU A 51 2.90 6.97 -12.73
CA LEU A 51 4.18 6.54 -13.31
C LEU A 51 4.08 6.37 -14.84
N PRO A 52 5.16 6.61 -15.61
CA PRO A 52 5.16 6.41 -17.07
C PRO A 52 4.88 4.98 -17.54
N ASN A 53 5.06 3.99 -16.66
CA ASN A 53 4.69 2.58 -16.88
C ASN A 53 3.75 2.15 -15.73
N PRO A 54 2.48 2.57 -15.74
CA PRO A 54 1.58 2.41 -14.60
C PRO A 54 1.03 0.98 -14.50
N PRO A 55 0.37 0.63 -13.38
CA PRO A 55 -0.54 -0.51 -13.32
C PRO A 55 -1.65 -0.40 -14.35
N ARG A 56 -2.25 -1.54 -14.74
CA ARG A 56 -3.47 -1.56 -15.57
C ARG A 56 -4.66 -1.05 -14.76
N ARG A 57 -4.77 -1.47 -13.51
CA ARG A 57 -5.88 -1.12 -12.61
C ARG A 57 -5.39 -1.06 -11.16
N ILE A 58 -5.86 -0.05 -10.42
CA ILE A 58 -5.66 0.12 -8.98
C ILE A 58 -7.01 0.31 -8.29
N VAL A 59 -7.23 -0.42 -7.21
CA VAL A 59 -8.40 -0.26 -6.33
C VAL A 59 -7.92 0.18 -4.95
N ALA A 60 -8.20 1.41 -4.56
CA ALA A 60 -7.92 1.90 -3.21
C ALA A 60 -9.11 1.56 -2.30
N THR A 61 -8.88 0.82 -1.22
CA THR A 61 -9.94 0.38 -0.29
C THR A 61 -9.70 0.88 1.12
N ASP A 62 -10.79 1.15 1.83
CA ASP A 62 -10.78 1.56 3.23
C ASP A 62 -12.11 1.15 3.89
N TYR A 63 -12.21 1.31 5.21
CA TYR A 63 -13.40 0.96 5.97
C TYR A 63 -14.65 1.66 5.39
N PRO A 64 -15.81 0.97 5.25
CA PRO A 64 -17.00 1.48 4.54
C PRO A 64 -17.80 2.57 5.29
N ASP A 65 -17.13 3.47 6.01
CA ASP A 65 -17.72 4.68 6.56
C ASP A 65 -17.96 5.75 5.45
N PRO A 66 -19.13 6.40 5.39
CA PRO A 66 -19.42 7.44 4.39
C PRO A 66 -18.48 8.65 4.43
N GLY A 67 -17.90 8.99 5.58
CA GLY A 67 -16.92 10.07 5.72
C GLY A 67 -15.57 9.70 5.11
N ILE A 68 -15.04 8.52 5.47
CA ILE A 68 -13.81 7.95 4.91
C ILE A 68 -13.95 7.79 3.38
N MET A 69 -15.00 7.12 2.92
CA MET A 69 -15.19 6.83 1.49
C MET A 69 -15.40 8.09 0.64
N ARG A 70 -16.07 9.13 1.18
CA ARG A 70 -16.16 10.43 0.51
C ARG A 70 -14.79 11.11 0.41
N ASN A 71 -13.99 11.10 1.48
CA ASN A 71 -12.66 11.72 1.48
C ASN A 71 -11.70 11.00 0.52
N LEU A 72 -11.74 9.67 0.50
CA LEU A 72 -10.99 8.82 -0.44
C LEU A 72 -11.39 9.12 -1.89
N GLY A 73 -12.70 9.12 -2.19
CA GLY A 73 -13.24 9.46 -3.51
C GLY A 73 -12.85 10.89 -3.96
N HIS A 74 -12.93 11.89 -3.07
CA HIS A 74 -12.49 13.26 -3.35
C HIS A 74 -10.98 13.35 -3.65
N ASN A 75 -10.14 12.55 -2.97
CA ASN A 75 -8.70 12.52 -3.22
C ASN A 75 -8.38 11.90 -4.58
N LEU A 76 -9.09 10.83 -4.98
CA LEU A 76 -8.99 10.25 -6.32
C LEU A 76 -9.46 11.24 -7.40
N GLU A 77 -10.62 11.87 -7.22
CA GLU A 77 -11.18 12.82 -8.20
C GLU A 77 -10.24 14.02 -8.43
N ARG A 78 -9.80 14.68 -7.35
CA ARG A 78 -8.88 15.83 -7.40
C ARG A 78 -7.60 15.53 -8.17
N ASN A 79 -7.12 14.28 -8.11
CA ASN A 79 -5.86 13.85 -8.71
C ASN A 79 -6.05 13.01 -10.00
N ARG A 80 -7.28 12.85 -10.50
CA ARG A 80 -7.60 12.10 -11.72
C ARG A 80 -6.79 12.55 -12.94
N HIS A 81 -6.46 13.85 -13.00
CA HIS A 81 -5.65 14.47 -14.05
C HIS A 81 -4.15 14.10 -14.01
N LEU A 82 -3.69 13.41 -12.96
CA LEU A 82 -2.32 12.89 -12.81
C LEU A 82 -2.21 11.40 -13.15
N VAL A 83 -3.34 10.70 -13.31
CA VAL A 83 -3.37 9.27 -13.65
C VAL A 83 -2.83 9.08 -15.07
N ALA A 84 -1.84 8.20 -15.24
CA ALA A 84 -1.23 7.94 -16.53
C ALA A 84 -2.16 7.14 -17.46
N SER A 85 -2.07 7.41 -18.76
CA SER A 85 -2.90 6.73 -19.77
C SER A 85 -2.69 5.21 -19.73
N GLY A 86 -3.79 4.45 -19.77
CA GLY A 86 -3.79 3.00 -19.59
C GLY A 86 -3.86 2.51 -18.13
N CYS A 87 -3.93 3.42 -17.16
CA CYS A 87 -4.23 3.11 -15.76
C CYS A 87 -5.67 3.46 -15.41
N GLU A 88 -6.40 2.53 -14.81
CA GLU A 88 -7.69 2.78 -14.17
C GLU A 88 -7.51 2.85 -12.65
N VAL A 89 -8.04 3.90 -12.00
CA VAL A 89 -8.00 4.05 -10.54
C VAL A 89 -9.41 4.22 -10.01
N THR A 90 -9.79 3.35 -9.07
CA THR A 90 -11.11 3.35 -8.41
C THR A 90 -10.95 3.22 -6.90
N CYS A 91 -12.02 3.47 -6.16
CA CYS A 91 -12.08 3.19 -4.73
C CYS A 91 -13.34 2.41 -4.34
N SER A 92 -13.22 1.55 -3.33
CA SER A 92 -14.33 0.75 -2.80
C SER A 92 -14.25 0.62 -1.27
N GLY A 93 -15.40 0.48 -0.61
CA GLY A 93 -15.44 0.21 0.83
C GLY A 93 -15.17 -1.27 1.09
N TYR A 94 -14.29 -1.56 2.05
CA TYR A 94 -13.95 -2.94 2.44
C TYR A 94 -13.58 -3.02 3.91
N ASP A 95 -14.29 -3.87 4.66
CA ASP A 95 -13.94 -4.23 6.03
C ASP A 95 -13.08 -5.50 6.03
N TRP A 96 -12.02 -5.55 6.84
CA TRP A 96 -11.02 -6.61 6.71
C TRP A 96 -11.57 -7.94 7.25
N GLY A 97 -11.37 -9.02 6.49
CA GLY A 97 -11.99 -10.32 6.73
C GLY A 97 -13.47 -10.40 6.34
N SER A 98 -14.08 -9.34 5.79
CA SER A 98 -15.41 -9.44 5.16
C SER A 98 -15.33 -10.12 3.78
N ASP A 99 -16.50 -10.48 3.24
CA ASP A 99 -16.62 -10.95 1.86
C ASP A 99 -15.98 -9.96 0.88
N ALA A 100 -15.18 -10.50 -0.04
CA ALA A 100 -14.41 -9.78 -1.03
C ALA A 100 -14.87 -10.06 -2.47
N SER A 101 -15.99 -10.78 -2.65
CA SER A 101 -16.49 -11.20 -3.97
C SER A 101 -16.61 -10.05 -4.97
N THR A 102 -17.11 -8.89 -4.53
CA THR A 102 -17.23 -7.66 -5.35
C THR A 102 -15.88 -7.02 -5.71
N LEU A 103 -14.82 -7.26 -4.92
CA LEU A 103 -13.45 -6.86 -5.25
C LEU A 103 -12.81 -7.86 -6.22
N LEU A 104 -13.11 -9.15 -6.08
CA LEU A 104 -12.64 -10.20 -6.99
C LEU A 104 -13.33 -10.16 -8.37
N GLU A 105 -14.58 -9.68 -8.45
CA GLU A 105 -15.26 -9.37 -9.71
C GLU A 105 -14.48 -8.34 -10.55
N ILE A 106 -13.79 -7.39 -9.91
CA ILE A 106 -12.96 -6.39 -10.58
C ILE A 106 -11.72 -7.02 -11.27
N THR A 107 -11.36 -8.27 -10.94
CA THR A 107 -10.24 -8.99 -11.57
C THR A 107 -10.62 -10.36 -12.12
N ASP A 108 -11.89 -10.54 -12.54
CA ASP A 108 -12.39 -11.79 -13.14
C ASP A 108 -12.13 -13.02 -12.24
N GLN A 109 -12.26 -12.83 -10.92
CA GLN A 109 -11.98 -13.80 -9.86
C GLN A 109 -10.51 -14.29 -9.79
N GLN A 110 -9.56 -13.61 -10.44
CA GLN A 110 -8.14 -13.98 -10.45
C GLN A 110 -7.35 -13.45 -9.24
N GLY A 111 -7.95 -12.57 -8.43
CA GLY A 111 -7.23 -11.80 -7.40
C GLY A 111 -6.37 -10.68 -8.00
N TYR A 112 -5.47 -10.12 -7.20
CA TYR A 112 -4.63 -8.97 -7.55
C TYR A 112 -3.14 -9.34 -7.62
N ASP A 113 -2.42 -8.75 -8.59
CA ASP A 113 -0.98 -8.95 -8.82
C ASP A 113 -0.08 -8.28 -7.76
N VAL A 114 -0.65 -7.32 -7.00
CA VAL A 114 -0.07 -6.70 -5.81
C VAL A 114 -1.17 -6.34 -4.81
N VAL A 115 -1.00 -6.76 -3.55
CA VAL A 115 -1.72 -6.18 -2.40
C VAL A 115 -0.76 -5.25 -1.65
N ILE A 116 -1.15 -4.00 -1.47
CA ILE A 116 -0.45 -2.99 -0.66
C ILE A 116 -1.08 -2.98 0.74
N LEU A 117 -0.25 -3.14 1.77
CA LEU A 117 -0.61 -2.92 3.17
C LEU A 117 0.23 -1.75 3.71
N SER A 118 -0.37 -0.57 3.82
CA SER A 118 0.30 0.66 4.28
C SER A 118 -0.16 1.00 5.70
N ASP A 119 0.74 0.88 6.68
CA ASP A 119 0.54 1.17 8.12
C ASP A 119 -0.51 0.34 8.91
N LEU A 120 -1.23 -0.57 8.26
CA LEU A 120 -2.44 -1.21 8.82
C LEU A 120 -2.28 -2.03 10.09
N LEU A 121 -1.13 -2.68 10.28
CA LEU A 121 -1.00 -3.78 11.25
C LEU A 121 -0.91 -3.29 12.71
N HIS A 122 -1.26 -2.03 13.06
CA HIS A 122 -1.00 -1.46 14.40
C HIS A 122 -1.62 -2.28 15.53
N PHE A 123 -2.81 -2.82 15.29
CA PHE A 123 -3.58 -3.59 16.26
C PHE A 123 -3.39 -5.09 16.00
N ASN A 124 -2.84 -5.82 16.97
CA ASN A 124 -2.65 -7.28 16.90
C ASN A 124 -3.95 -8.04 16.54
N ALA A 125 -5.09 -7.55 17.03
CA ALA A 125 -6.41 -8.11 16.73
C ALA A 125 -6.74 -8.10 15.23
N SER A 126 -6.27 -7.09 14.49
CA SER A 126 -6.53 -6.94 13.06
C SER A 126 -5.63 -7.82 12.17
N HIS A 127 -4.58 -8.44 12.71
CA HIS A 127 -3.63 -9.21 11.90
C HIS A 127 -4.27 -10.41 11.22
N ALA A 128 -5.09 -11.18 11.96
CA ALA A 128 -5.72 -12.38 11.43
C ALA A 128 -6.66 -12.04 10.25
N VAL A 129 -7.45 -10.97 10.37
CA VAL A 129 -8.36 -10.54 9.30
C VAL A 129 -7.63 -9.88 8.12
N LEU A 130 -6.57 -9.10 8.36
CA LEU A 130 -5.71 -8.55 7.30
C LEU A 130 -4.98 -9.65 6.51
N ILE A 131 -4.50 -10.68 7.19
CA ILE A 131 -3.88 -11.85 6.56
C ILE A 131 -4.93 -12.63 5.77
N SER A 132 -6.14 -12.84 6.31
CA SER A 132 -7.24 -13.48 5.59
C SER A 132 -7.66 -12.71 4.34
N SER A 133 -7.85 -11.39 4.42
CA SER A 133 -8.06 -10.52 3.26
C SER A 133 -6.93 -10.64 2.25
N THR A 134 -5.68 -10.70 2.70
CA THR A 134 -4.53 -10.92 1.80
C THR A 134 -4.55 -12.31 1.16
N GLN A 135 -4.95 -13.37 1.88
CA GLN A 135 -5.11 -14.73 1.33
C GLN A 135 -6.22 -14.83 0.29
N VAL A 136 -7.27 -14.00 0.39
CA VAL A 136 -8.41 -13.99 -0.56
C VAL A 136 -8.13 -13.08 -1.77
N LEU A 137 -7.62 -11.87 -1.53
CA LEU A 137 -7.44 -10.85 -2.57
C LEU A 137 -6.17 -11.05 -3.41
N LEU A 138 -5.10 -11.61 -2.85
CA LEU A 138 -3.84 -11.79 -3.57
C LEU A 138 -3.98 -12.94 -4.58
N ALA A 139 -3.58 -12.76 -5.84
CA ALA A 139 -3.60 -13.81 -6.87
C ALA A 139 -2.70 -15.02 -6.53
N HIS A 140 -2.58 -16.00 -7.43
CA HIS A 140 -1.73 -17.18 -7.23
C HIS A 140 -0.21 -16.99 -7.52
N ASN A 141 0.18 -16.19 -8.53
CA ASN A 141 1.59 -15.83 -8.85
C ASN A 141 2.04 -14.34 -8.59
N PRO A 142 1.63 -13.62 -7.52
CA PRO A 142 1.92 -12.19 -7.32
C PRO A 142 2.95 -11.86 -6.22
N ASP A 143 3.24 -10.56 -6.03
CA ASP A 143 4.00 -10.01 -4.89
C ASP A 143 3.08 -9.22 -3.96
N ALA A 144 2.92 -9.62 -2.69
CA ALA A 144 2.37 -8.73 -1.66
C ALA A 144 3.45 -7.74 -1.17
N ARG A 145 3.07 -6.51 -0.80
CA ARG A 145 4.00 -5.48 -0.33
C ARG A 145 3.45 -4.77 0.90
N ALA A 146 4.14 -4.90 2.02
CA ALA A 146 3.73 -4.35 3.31
C ALA A 146 4.76 -3.33 3.81
N GLY A 147 4.33 -2.11 4.11
CA GLY A 147 5.15 -1.07 4.74
C GLY A 147 4.50 -0.61 6.04
N LYS A 148 5.25 -0.59 7.15
CA LYS A 148 4.66 -0.27 8.46
C LYS A 148 5.59 0.40 9.47
N TYR A 149 5.00 1.29 10.29
CA TYR A 149 5.55 1.89 11.50
C TYR A 149 5.08 1.11 12.75
N THR A 150 5.97 0.41 13.49
CA THR A 150 5.61 -0.32 14.74
C THR A 150 6.79 -1.00 15.47
N LYS A 151 6.63 -1.23 16.78
CA LYS A 151 7.46 -2.10 17.64
C LYS A 151 7.70 -3.52 17.09
N PRO A 152 8.89 -4.14 17.27
CA PRO A 152 9.18 -5.50 16.83
C PRO A 152 8.11 -6.55 17.19
N GLU A 153 7.70 -6.61 18.47
CA GLU A 153 6.77 -7.60 19.03
C GLU A 153 5.43 -7.77 18.26
N VAL A 154 4.94 -6.70 17.61
CA VAL A 154 3.71 -6.70 16.81
C VAL A 154 4.01 -7.08 15.36
N CYS A 155 5.20 -6.77 14.83
CA CYS A 155 5.65 -7.30 13.54
C CYS A 155 5.82 -8.82 13.61
N ASP A 156 6.41 -9.32 14.70
CA ASP A 156 6.69 -10.73 14.89
C ASP A 156 5.40 -11.57 14.94
N ASN A 157 4.33 -11.04 15.54
CA ASN A 157 2.99 -11.65 15.50
C ASN A 157 2.43 -11.73 14.07
N PHE A 158 2.51 -10.63 13.30
CA PHE A 158 2.05 -10.62 11.91
C PHE A 158 2.85 -11.60 11.03
N LEU A 159 4.18 -11.65 11.19
CA LEU A 159 5.06 -12.55 10.43
C LEU A 159 4.78 -14.02 10.80
N ALA A 160 4.61 -14.33 12.08
CA ALA A 160 4.29 -15.69 12.54
C ALA A 160 2.90 -16.17 12.08
N LEU A 161 1.89 -15.30 12.08
CA LEU A 161 0.57 -15.59 11.52
C LEU A 161 0.63 -15.74 9.98
N SER A 162 1.41 -14.89 9.30
CA SER A 162 1.60 -14.93 7.84
C SER A 162 2.27 -16.24 7.41
N ALA A 163 3.29 -16.70 8.12
CA ALA A 163 3.94 -17.98 7.85
C ALA A 163 2.95 -19.16 7.97
N ARG A 164 2.09 -19.16 9.00
CA ARG A 164 1.01 -20.16 9.18
C ARG A 164 -0.06 -20.07 8.09
N ALA A 165 -0.25 -18.90 7.51
CA ALA A 165 -1.16 -18.63 6.41
C ALA A 165 -0.57 -18.93 5.01
N GLY A 166 0.65 -19.47 4.93
CA GLY A 166 1.32 -19.79 3.67
C GLY A 166 2.00 -18.60 2.99
N PHE A 167 2.42 -17.58 3.74
CA PHE A 167 3.19 -16.45 3.24
C PHE A 167 4.60 -16.39 3.82
N ALA A 168 5.59 -16.22 2.94
CA ALA A 168 6.94 -15.79 3.32
C ALA A 168 7.04 -14.27 3.11
N PHE A 169 7.41 -13.54 4.16
CA PHE A 169 7.68 -12.09 4.09
C PHE A 169 9.17 -11.84 4.35
N GLU A 170 9.87 -11.35 3.34
CA GLU A 170 11.28 -10.94 3.42
C GLU A 170 11.35 -9.45 3.80
N GLU A 171 12.15 -9.11 4.82
CA GLU A 171 12.37 -7.71 5.20
C GLU A 171 13.46 -7.08 4.32
N VAL A 172 13.12 -5.95 3.70
CA VAL A 172 14.06 -5.16 2.91
C VAL A 172 14.69 -4.12 3.83
N LEU A 173 15.85 -4.47 4.39
CA LEU A 173 16.63 -3.57 5.24
C LEU A 173 17.16 -2.36 4.44
N PRO A 174 17.18 -1.15 5.03
CA PRO A 174 17.72 0.03 4.38
C PRO A 174 19.25 -0.06 4.25
N THR A 175 19.80 0.36 3.11
CA THR A 175 21.25 0.59 2.97
C THR A 175 21.65 1.93 3.62
N GLU A 176 22.95 2.19 3.76
CA GLU A 176 23.46 3.48 4.24
C GLU A 176 22.94 4.66 3.39
N GLU A 177 22.79 4.47 2.07
CA GLU A 177 22.18 5.48 1.18
C GLU A 177 20.68 5.69 1.45
N GLU A 178 19.97 4.67 1.95
CA GLU A 178 18.55 4.77 2.31
C GLU A 178 18.33 5.43 3.69
N SER A 179 19.37 5.71 4.48
CA SER A 179 19.25 6.43 5.76
C SER A 179 18.66 7.84 5.62
N GLN A 180 18.85 8.46 4.47
CA GLN A 180 18.33 9.79 4.12
C GLN A 180 17.04 9.68 3.31
N TRP A 181 16.23 10.74 3.32
CA TRP A 181 15.18 10.92 2.33
C TRP A 181 15.79 11.25 0.95
N LYS A 182 15.37 10.52 -0.08
CA LYS A 182 15.84 10.64 -1.47
C LYS A 182 14.71 10.92 -2.46
N GLY A 183 13.47 11.08 -1.99
CA GLY A 183 12.34 11.55 -2.80
C GLY A 183 12.49 13.03 -3.15
N LYS A 184 12.12 13.41 -4.37
CA LYS A 184 12.20 14.77 -4.92
C LYS A 184 10.83 15.45 -4.97
N LEU A 185 9.74 14.70 -4.76
CA LEU A 185 8.42 15.27 -4.57
C LEU A 185 8.37 16.09 -3.27
N VAL A 186 8.05 17.38 -3.39
CA VAL A 186 7.83 18.24 -2.21
C VAL A 186 6.64 17.71 -1.41
N VAL A 187 6.86 17.48 -0.12
CA VAL A 187 5.86 17.18 0.90
C VAL A 187 5.64 18.47 1.70
N SER A 188 4.40 18.89 1.95
CA SER A 188 4.15 20.10 2.76
C SER A 188 4.51 19.85 4.22
N SER A 189 4.80 20.95 4.94
CA SER A 189 5.19 21.01 6.36
C SER A 189 6.39 20.16 6.83
N LEU A 190 7.06 19.42 5.95
CA LEU A 190 8.19 18.53 6.29
C LEU A 190 9.40 18.77 5.37
N ASP A 191 10.59 18.91 5.97
CA ASP A 191 11.86 18.90 5.25
C ASP A 191 12.46 17.49 5.11
N GLY A 192 13.62 17.39 4.45
CA GLY A 192 14.31 16.12 4.21
C GLY A 192 14.81 15.41 5.47
N GLU A 193 15.04 16.12 6.58
CA GLU A 193 15.47 15.53 7.85
C GLU A 193 14.26 14.99 8.62
N ALA A 194 13.17 15.74 8.70
CA ALA A 194 11.90 15.28 9.26
C ALA A 194 11.35 14.06 8.49
N LEU A 195 11.49 14.05 7.16
CA LEU A 195 11.13 12.92 6.31
C LEU A 195 12.07 11.72 6.50
N ALA A 196 13.38 11.93 6.65
CA ALA A 196 14.34 10.88 6.98
C ALA A 196 14.05 10.24 8.35
N LEU A 197 13.71 11.05 9.36
CA LEU A 197 13.34 10.56 10.70
C LEU A 197 12.04 9.74 10.67
N ARG A 198 11.02 10.19 9.92
CA ARG A 198 9.79 9.38 9.70
C ARG A 198 10.10 8.06 8.99
N LYS A 199 10.97 8.09 7.97
CA LYS A 199 11.45 6.92 7.20
C LYS A 199 12.23 5.93 8.07
N ALA A 200 13.12 6.38 8.94
CA ALA A 200 13.91 5.54 9.84
C ALA A 200 13.06 4.73 10.85
N ASN A 201 11.81 5.12 11.06
CA ASN A 201 10.84 4.39 11.90
C ASN A 201 9.90 3.47 11.09
N CYS A 202 10.13 3.31 9.77
CA CYS A 202 9.36 2.41 8.91
C CYS A 202 10.16 1.14 8.60
N ARG A 203 9.49 -0.02 8.68
CA ARG A 203 9.98 -1.32 8.20
C ARG A 203 9.21 -1.72 6.94
N TYR A 204 9.85 -2.46 6.04
CA TYR A 204 9.31 -2.82 4.73
C TYR A 204 9.52 -4.28 4.41
N TRP A 205 8.45 -4.98 4.02
CA TRP A 205 8.49 -6.39 3.64
C TRP A 205 7.88 -6.63 2.27
N ILE A 206 8.45 -7.59 1.55
CA ILE A 206 7.88 -8.18 0.34
C ILE A 206 7.38 -9.57 0.71
N GLY A 207 6.07 -9.77 0.59
CA GLY A 207 5.38 -11.02 0.86
C GLY A 207 5.16 -11.83 -0.42
N ARG A 208 5.30 -13.15 -0.35
CA ARG A 208 4.92 -14.07 -1.44
C ARG A 208 4.22 -15.30 -0.86
N ARG A 209 3.33 -15.90 -1.65
CA ARG A 209 2.78 -17.22 -1.34
C ARG A 209 3.93 -18.25 -1.33
N ILE A 210 3.91 -19.14 -0.36
CA ILE A 210 4.73 -20.34 -0.31
C ILE A 210 3.94 -21.43 -1.04
N GLU A 211 4.52 -22.05 -2.06
CA GLU A 211 3.92 -23.23 -2.68
C GLU A 211 3.91 -24.39 -1.67
N THR A 212 2.72 -24.80 -1.24
CA THR A 212 2.51 -26.08 -0.56
C THR A 212 2.67 -27.20 -1.58
N ARG A 213 3.72 -28.00 -1.42
CA ARG A 213 3.92 -29.28 -2.13
C ARG A 213 2.89 -30.33 -1.72
#